data_AF-A0A1H8F7Z6-F1
#
_entry.id   AF-A0A1H8F7Z6-F1
#
_cell.length_a   1.000
_cell.length_b   1.000
_cell.length_c   1.000
_cell.angle_alpha   90.00
_cell.angle_beta   90.00
_cell.angle_gamma   90.00
#
_symmetry.space_group_name_H-M   'P 1'
#
loop_
_entity.id
_entity.type
_entity.pdbx_description
1 polymer ?
#
loop_
_entity_poly.entity_id
_entity_poly.type
_entity_poly.pdbx_seq_one_letter_code
_entity_poly.pdbx_strand_id
1 'polypeptide(L)'
;MINKDELDRFYTISGKRKMLSRQFEEALPRFYSHVEAKECLKSLFGEDLVYLGSQEDEEDDQVVYCYTIVHDRPGWEEGTRKMKETGYASGSDFIHSSQDIQIYENGRIWMVY
;
A
#
# COMPACT_ATOMS: atom_id res chain seq x y z
N MET A 1 15.31 -9.45 -7.88
CA MET A 1 13.89 -9.06 -7.96
C MET A 1 13.25 -9.63 -6.73
N ILE A 2 12.62 -8.79 -5.91
CA ILE A 2 11.98 -9.24 -4.66
C ILE A 2 10.93 -10.29 -5.02
N ASN A 3 10.92 -11.40 -4.30
CA ASN A 3 9.87 -12.42 -4.41
C ASN A 3 9.12 -12.52 -3.08
N LYS A 4 8.02 -13.28 -3.06
CA LYS A 4 7.19 -13.44 -1.85
C LYS A 4 7.97 -13.99 -0.65
N ASP A 5 8.94 -14.88 -0.87
CA ASP A 5 9.76 -15.47 0.19
C ASP A 5 10.76 -14.46 0.81
N GLU A 6 11.16 -13.44 0.06
CA GLU A 6 12.03 -12.37 0.55
C GLU A 6 11.25 -11.22 1.21
N LEU A 7 9.95 -11.14 0.95
CA LEU A 7 9.09 -10.05 1.41
C LEU A 7 9.07 -9.92 2.94
N ASP A 8 9.08 -11.04 3.67
CA ASP A 8 9.10 -11.06 5.14
C ASP A 8 10.29 -10.32 5.75
N ARG A 9 11.43 -10.22 5.03
CA ARG A 9 12.61 -9.49 5.51
C ARG A 9 12.43 -7.97 5.51
N PHE A 10 11.51 -7.48 4.68
CA PHE A 10 11.24 -6.06 4.56
C PHE A 10 10.18 -5.57 5.53
N TYR A 11 9.51 -6.48 6.23
CA TYR A 11 8.54 -6.16 7.25
C TYR A 11 9.19 -5.76 8.57
N THR A 12 8.66 -4.71 9.18
CA THR A 12 8.90 -4.36 10.58
C THR A 12 7.65 -4.65 11.39
N ILE A 13 7.84 -5.23 12.57
CA ILE A 13 6.77 -5.55 13.50
C ILE A 13 6.96 -4.68 14.74
N SER A 14 5.95 -3.89 15.08
CA SER A 14 5.89 -3.10 16.31
C SER A 14 4.56 -3.35 17.01
N GLY A 15 4.59 -4.14 18.08
CA GLY A 15 3.38 -4.65 18.73
C GLY A 15 2.56 -5.50 17.77
N LYS A 16 1.33 -5.07 17.45
CA LYS A 16 0.45 -5.71 16.46
C LYS A 16 0.63 -5.17 15.03
N ARG A 17 1.41 -4.10 14.84
CA ARG A 17 1.56 -3.43 13.54
C ARG A 17 2.60 -4.17 12.70
N LYS A 18 2.19 -4.71 11.56
CA LYS A 18 3.06 -5.26 10.50
C LYS A 18 3.09 -4.25 9.34
N MET A 19 4.27 -3.75 8.99
CA MET A 19 4.44 -2.79 7.90
C MET A 19 5.69 -3.04 7.09
N LEU A 20 5.63 -2.73 5.81
CA LEU A 20 6.81 -2.68 4.97
C LEU A 20 7.65 -1.46 5.35
N SER A 21 8.94 -1.70 5.55
CA SER A 21 9.92 -0.68 5.87
C SER A 21 10.37 0.09 4.63
N ARG A 22 11.08 1.20 4.85
CA ARG A 22 11.74 1.96 3.77
C ARG A 22 12.72 1.12 2.94
N GLN A 23 13.28 0.06 3.51
CA GLN A 23 14.14 -0.87 2.77
C GLN A 23 13.38 -1.59 1.66
N PHE A 24 12.07 -1.79 1.80
CA PHE A 24 11.24 -2.33 0.72
C PHE A 24 11.24 -1.36 -0.47
N GLU A 25 10.92 -0.09 -0.21
CA GLU A 25 10.87 0.97 -1.24
C GLU A 25 12.21 1.11 -1.96
N GLU A 26 13.32 1.05 -1.23
CA GLU A 26 14.69 1.14 -1.77
C GLU A 26 15.10 -0.10 -2.58
N ALA A 27 14.52 -1.27 -2.29
CA ALA A 27 14.80 -2.52 -2.98
C ALA A 27 13.95 -2.73 -4.24
N LEU A 28 12.90 -1.91 -4.45
CA LEU A 28 12.10 -1.96 -5.66
C LEU A 28 12.92 -1.51 -6.87
N PRO A 29 12.72 -2.15 -8.05
CA PRO A 29 13.35 -1.67 -9.27
C PRO A 29 12.80 -0.28 -9.62
N ARG A 30 13.56 0.47 -10.42
CA ARG A 30 13.02 1.69 -11.03
C ARG A 30 12.01 1.30 -12.11
N PHE A 31 10.84 1.91 -12.04
CA PHE A 31 9.79 1.79 -13.05
C PHE A 31 9.74 3.06 -13.91
N TYR A 32 9.13 2.95 -15.08
CA TYR A 32 8.91 4.08 -15.98
C TYR A 32 7.44 4.43 -16.17
N SER A 33 6.54 3.64 -15.57
CA SER A 33 5.12 3.92 -15.57
C SER A 33 4.42 3.39 -14.32
N HIS A 34 3.29 4.02 -14.00
CA HIS A 34 2.32 3.50 -13.05
C HIS A 34 1.98 2.02 -13.30
N VAL A 35 1.76 1.65 -14.56
CA VAL A 35 1.35 0.29 -14.94
C VAL A 35 2.41 -0.74 -14.55
N GLU A 36 3.68 -0.46 -14.85
CA GLU A 36 4.80 -1.34 -14.50
C GLU A 36 4.93 -1.52 -12.98
N ALA A 37 4.89 -0.41 -12.24
CA ALA A 37 4.96 -0.41 -10.79
C ALA A 37 3.80 -1.21 -10.17
N LYS A 38 2.58 -0.99 -10.66
CA LYS A 38 1.36 -1.68 -10.23
C LYS A 38 1.44 -3.19 -10.51
N GLU A 39 1.88 -3.61 -11.70
CA GLU A 39 2.02 -5.04 -12.01
C GLU A 39 3.09 -5.72 -11.14
N CYS A 40 4.19 -5.02 -10.84
CA CYS A 40 5.19 -5.54 -9.90
C CYS A 40 4.61 -5.73 -8.50
N LEU A 41 3.94 -4.71 -7.95
CA LEU A 41 3.30 -4.82 -6.64
C LEU A 41 2.18 -5.88 -6.63
N LYS A 42 1.39 -5.97 -7.69
CA LYS A 42 0.37 -7.02 -7.84
C LYS A 42 0.98 -8.43 -7.86
N SER A 43 2.16 -8.61 -8.43
CA SER A 43 2.86 -9.90 -8.38
C SER A 43 3.28 -10.29 -6.95
N LEU A 44 3.59 -9.29 -6.11
CA LEU A 44 4.01 -9.48 -4.72
C LEU A 44 2.83 -9.69 -3.76
N PHE A 45 1.78 -8.87 -3.88
CA PHE A 45 0.68 -8.82 -2.91
C PHE A 45 -0.62 -9.43 -3.44
N GLY A 46 -0.77 -9.63 -4.75
CA GLY A 46 -1.97 -10.23 -5.34
C GLY A 46 -3.22 -9.42 -5.03
N GLU A 47 -4.20 -10.06 -4.39
CA GLU A 47 -5.49 -9.46 -4.00
C GLU A 47 -5.37 -8.51 -2.81
N ASP A 48 -4.27 -8.56 -2.07
CA ASP A 48 -4.03 -7.67 -0.93
C ASP A 48 -3.56 -6.27 -1.37
N LEU A 49 -3.32 -6.05 -2.67
CA LEU A 49 -3.15 -4.72 -3.24
C LEU A 49 -4.49 -4.16 -3.73
N VAL A 50 -5.05 -3.20 -2.99
CA VAL A 50 -6.36 -2.62 -3.27
C VAL A 50 -6.21 -1.19 -3.81
N TYR A 51 -6.87 -0.89 -4.94
CA TYR A 51 -6.91 0.46 -5.48
C TYR A 51 -7.94 1.31 -4.73
N LEU A 52 -7.51 2.49 -4.26
CA LEU A 52 -8.36 3.43 -3.52
C LEU A 52 -8.91 4.54 -4.42
N GLY A 53 -8.19 4.89 -5.49
CA GLY A 53 -8.55 5.98 -6.38
C GLY A 53 -7.32 6.70 -6.92
N SER A 54 -7.54 7.76 -7.69
CA SER A 54 -6.50 8.65 -8.20
C SER A 54 -6.83 10.09 -7.86
N GLN A 55 -5.79 10.90 -7.67
CA GLN A 55 -5.89 12.33 -7.43
C GLN A 55 -4.90 13.08 -8.31
N GLU A 56 -5.23 14.30 -8.69
CA GLU A 56 -4.27 15.22 -9.30
C GLU A 56 -3.37 15.76 -8.19
N ASP A 57 -2.06 15.69 -8.40
CA ASP A 57 -1.08 16.36 -7.57
C ASP A 57 -0.99 17.82 -8.03
N GLU A 58 -1.59 18.71 -7.26
CA GLU A 58 -1.69 20.15 -7.59
C GLU A 58 -0.31 20.82 -7.71
N GLU A 59 0.76 20.25 -7.13
CA GLU A 59 2.10 20.83 -7.20
C GLU A 59 2.85 20.44 -8.48
N ASP A 60 2.61 19.25 -9.02
CA ASP A 60 3.40 18.65 -10.11
C ASP A 60 2.59 18.37 -11.41
N ASP A 61 1.30 18.75 -11.46
CA ASP A 61 0.38 18.53 -12.60
C ASP A 61 0.39 17.06 -13.09
N GLN A 62 0.50 16.13 -12.14
CA GLN A 62 0.61 14.70 -12.41
C GLN A 62 -0.48 13.91 -11.67
N VAL A 63 -0.88 12.79 -12.25
CA VAL A 63 -1.83 11.88 -11.59
C VAL A 63 -1.10 10.99 -10.58
N VAL A 64 -1.60 10.97 -9.35
CA VAL A 64 -1.15 10.06 -8.30
C VAL A 64 -2.20 8.99 -8.08
N TYR A 65 -1.81 7.73 -8.22
CA TYR A 65 -2.66 6.58 -8.02
C TYR A 65 -2.47 6.04 -6.61
N CYS A 66 -3.52 6.07 -5.81
CA CYS A 66 -3.54 5.66 -4.41
C CYS A 66 -3.96 4.20 -4.29
N TYR A 67 -3.16 3.42 -3.57
CA TYR A 67 -3.43 2.02 -3.23
C TYR A 67 -3.25 1.79 -1.74
N THR A 68 -3.78 0.68 -1.26
CA THR A 68 -3.48 0.16 0.08
C THR A 68 -3.03 -1.29 -0.03
N ILE A 69 -1.96 -1.62 0.68
CA ILE A 69 -1.48 -3.00 0.85
C ILE A 69 -2.07 -3.51 2.15
N VAL A 70 -2.85 -4.58 2.07
CA VAL A 70 -3.58 -5.15 3.20
C VAL A 70 -2.72 -6.22 3.85
N HIS A 71 -2.31 -5.97 5.09
CA HIS A 71 -1.49 -6.90 5.89
C HIS A 71 -2.35 -7.80 6.80
N ASP A 72 -3.56 -7.35 7.14
CA ASP A 72 -4.56 -8.11 7.91
C ASP A 72 -5.95 -7.95 7.29
N ARG A 73 -6.32 -8.91 6.42
CA ARG A 73 -7.59 -8.87 5.67
C ARG A 73 -8.83 -8.76 6.59
N PRO A 74 -9.01 -9.59 7.63
CA PRO A 74 -10.13 -9.46 8.56
C PRO A 74 -10.26 -8.07 9.19
N GLY A 75 -9.15 -7.52 9.72
CA GLY A 75 -9.14 -6.19 10.34
C GLY A 75 -9.50 -5.08 9.34
N TRP A 76 -8.99 -5.19 8.12
CA TRP A 76 -9.27 -4.23 7.05
C TRP A 76 -10.72 -4.27 6.59
N GLU A 77 -11.29 -5.46 6.38
CA GLU A 77 -12.68 -5.62 5.96
C GLU A 77 -13.67 -5.15 7.02
N GLU A 78 -13.40 -5.49 8.29
CA GLU A 78 -14.24 -5.03 9.40
C GLU A 78 -14.21 -3.50 9.51
N GLY A 79 -13.01 -2.89 9.46
CA GLY A 79 -12.89 -1.45 9.55
C GLY A 79 -13.47 -0.72 8.33
N THR A 80 -13.28 -1.25 7.12
CA THR A 80 -13.90 -0.71 5.90
C THR A 80 -15.43 -0.77 5.97
N ARG A 81 -15.98 -1.89 6.46
CA ARG A 81 -17.42 -2.04 6.67
C ARG A 81 -17.94 -1.02 7.69
N LYS A 82 -17.30 -0.90 8.85
CA LYS A 82 -17.64 0.09 9.88
C LYS A 82 -17.59 1.51 9.32
N MET A 83 -16.52 1.87 8.59
CA MET A 83 -16.38 3.18 7.97
C MET A 83 -17.55 3.51 7.04
N LYS A 84 -18.00 2.54 6.23
CA LYS A 84 -19.15 2.72 5.33
C LYS A 84 -20.48 2.84 6.09
N GLU A 85 -20.64 2.10 7.18
CA GLU A 85 -21.89 2.05 7.96
C GLU A 85 -22.06 3.27 8.88
N THR A 86 -20.98 3.73 9.52
CA THR A 86 -21.03 4.74 10.59
C THR A 86 -20.33 6.05 10.23
N GLY A 87 -19.61 6.10 9.10
CA GLY A 87 -18.72 7.21 8.75
C GLY A 87 -17.46 7.29 9.62
N TYR A 88 -17.23 6.28 10.46
CA TYR A 88 -16.13 6.27 11.42
C TYR A 88 -15.65 4.85 11.73
N ALA A 89 -14.42 4.55 11.38
CA ALA A 89 -13.71 3.39 11.89
C ALA A 89 -12.54 3.87 12.76
N SER A 90 -12.66 3.68 14.08
CA SER A 90 -11.52 3.76 14.97
C SER A 90 -11.22 2.41 15.58
N GLY A 91 -9.93 2.12 15.64
CA GLY A 91 -9.40 0.86 16.11
C GLY A 91 -7.98 0.73 15.60
N SER A 92 -7.04 0.46 16.51
CA SER A 92 -5.65 0.17 16.16
C SER A 92 -5.58 -0.96 15.12
N ASP A 93 -6.47 -1.94 15.22
CA ASP A 93 -6.48 -3.09 14.33
C ASP A 93 -6.82 -2.68 12.88
N PHE A 94 -7.75 -1.75 12.64
CA PHE A 94 -8.01 -1.23 11.29
C PHE A 94 -6.84 -0.38 10.76
N ILE A 95 -6.32 0.55 11.57
CA ILE A 95 -5.20 1.43 11.17
C ILE A 95 -3.93 0.63 10.88
N HIS A 96 -3.74 -0.51 11.56
CA HIS A 96 -2.58 -1.38 11.38
C HIS A 96 -2.84 -2.55 10.42
N SER A 97 -4.05 -2.67 9.89
CA SER A 97 -4.42 -3.75 8.96
C SER A 97 -3.93 -3.51 7.54
N SER A 98 -3.55 -2.28 7.20
CA SER A 98 -3.05 -1.95 5.86
C SER A 98 -2.01 -0.84 5.90
N GLN A 99 -1.38 -0.62 4.76
CA GLN A 99 -0.42 0.45 4.54
C GLN A 99 -0.67 1.08 3.18
N ASP A 100 -0.90 2.38 3.18
CA ASP A 100 -1.17 3.12 1.96
C ASP A 100 0.11 3.40 1.19
N ILE A 101 -0.01 3.34 -0.13
CA ILE A 101 1.06 3.64 -1.06
C ILE A 101 0.51 4.52 -2.19
N GLN A 102 1.40 5.31 -2.75
CA GLN A 102 1.14 6.14 -3.91
C GLN A 102 2.06 5.70 -5.04
N ILE A 103 1.51 5.64 -6.25
CA ILE A 103 2.25 5.38 -7.46
C ILE A 103 2.05 6.56 -8.39
N TYR A 104 3.13 7.22 -8.77
CA TYR A 104 3.13 8.35 -9.69
C TYR A 104 3.08 7.85 -11.14
N GLU A 105 2.69 8.71 -12.08
CA GLU A 105 2.65 8.38 -13.51
C GLU A 105 3.99 7.87 -14.05
N ASN A 106 5.10 8.41 -13.56
CA ASN A 106 6.46 7.99 -13.93
C ASN A 106 6.90 6.66 -13.29
N GLY A 107 6.04 5.99 -12.51
CA GLY A 107 6.33 4.73 -11.85
C GLY A 107 7.09 4.85 -10.52
N ARG A 108 7.35 6.07 -10.03
CA ARG A 108 7.83 6.27 -8.65
C ARG A 108 6.77 5.73 -7.68
N ILE A 109 7.23 4.99 -6.70
CA ILE A 109 6.40 4.52 -5.58
C ILE A 109 6.78 5.35 -4.36
N TRP A 110 5.78 5.73 -3.58
CA TRP A 110 5.94 6.40 -2.30
C TRP A 110 5.11 5.67 -1.25
N MET A 111 5.75 5.28 -0.16
CA MET A 111 5.07 4.64 0.96
C MET A 111 4.62 5.68 1.98
N VAL A 112 3.37 5.57 2.45
CA VAL A 112 2.83 6.42 3.52
C VAL A 112 3.13 5.76 4.87
N TYR A 113 3.69 6.51 5.83
CA TYR A 113 4.18 6.01 7.13
C TYR A 113 3.42 6.57 8.35
#